data_AF-A0AAW8KSD7-F1
#
_entry.id   AF-A0AAW8KSD7-F1
#
_cell.length_a   1.000
_cell.length_b   1.000
_cell.length_c   1.000
_cell.angle_alpha   90.00
_cell.angle_beta   90.00
_cell.angle_gamma   90.00
#
_symmetry.space_group_name_H-M   'P 1'
#
loop_
_entity.id
_entity.type
_entity.pdbx_description
1 polymer ?
#
loop_
_entity_poly.entity_id
_entity_poly.type
_entity_poly.pdbx_seq_one_letter_code
_entity_poly.pdbx_strand_id
1 'polypeptide(L)'
;MNNMYKKCLLGTAVLVLAGSVFADPKTTKEPVSVELKTFLISAGTDGKPTSKLVTKVKPNDVIEYRATYTNNTTGKIKNLAATLP
;
A
#
# COMPACT_ATOMS: atom_id res chain seq x y z
N MET A 1 -21.85 -58.72 -50.26
CA MET A 1 -22.96 -57.73 -50.30
C MET A 1 -22.75 -56.69 -49.20
N ASN A 2 -22.79 -55.42 -49.60
CA ASN A 2 -22.96 -54.18 -48.82
C ASN A 2 -22.01 -53.82 -47.67
N ASN A 3 -20.90 -53.21 -48.09
CA ASN A 3 -20.49 -51.84 -47.74
C ASN A 3 -21.56 -50.99 -47.00
N MET A 4 -21.24 -50.50 -45.78
CA MET A 4 -21.85 -49.27 -45.28
C MET A 4 -20.96 -48.58 -44.24
N TYR A 5 -20.11 -47.69 -44.75
CA TYR A 5 -19.58 -46.53 -44.05
C TYR A 5 -20.62 -45.94 -43.09
N LYS A 6 -20.31 -45.84 -41.80
CA LYS A 6 -20.95 -44.85 -40.93
C LYS A 6 -20.12 -44.57 -39.68
N LYS A 7 -19.77 -43.30 -39.56
CA LYS A 7 -19.39 -42.55 -38.35
C LYS A 7 -17.90 -42.59 -37.96
N CYS A 8 -17.09 -41.99 -38.83
CA CYS A 8 -15.94 -41.21 -38.35
C CYS A 8 -16.52 -39.96 -37.67
N LEU A 9 -16.80 -40.05 -36.37
CA LEU A 9 -17.18 -38.90 -35.56
C LEU A 9 -15.91 -38.38 -34.90
N LEU A 10 -15.47 -37.24 -35.40
CA LEU A 10 -14.34 -36.43 -34.95
C LEU A 10 -14.33 -36.32 -33.42
N GLY A 11 -13.36 -36.97 -32.79
CA GLY A 11 -13.07 -36.80 -31.36
C GLY A 11 -12.52 -35.40 -31.13
N THR A 12 -13.30 -34.57 -30.45
CA THR A 12 -12.95 -33.23 -30.00
C THR A 12 -11.65 -33.24 -29.19
N ALA A 13 -10.60 -32.61 -29.71
CA ALA A 13 -9.42 -32.29 -28.93
C ALA A 13 -9.76 -31.12 -27.99
N VAL A 14 -10.04 -31.42 -26.71
CA VAL A 14 -10.14 -30.40 -25.67
C VAL A 14 -8.72 -30.01 -25.27
N LEU A 15 -8.24 -28.89 -25.78
CA LEU A 15 -7.00 -28.27 -25.32
C LEU A 15 -7.28 -27.59 -23.97
N VAL A 16 -6.99 -28.29 -22.87
CA VAL A 16 -6.99 -27.67 -21.54
C VAL A 16 -5.73 -26.82 -21.43
N LEU A 17 -5.85 -25.53 -21.76
CA LEU A 17 -4.85 -24.53 -21.41
C LEU A 17 -4.87 -24.38 -19.89
N ALA A 18 -4.02 -25.15 -19.20
CA ALA A 18 -3.70 -24.91 -17.81
C ALA A 18 -2.95 -23.57 -17.73
N GLY A 19 -3.70 -22.48 -17.60
CA GLY A 19 -3.14 -21.18 -17.29
C GLY A 19 -2.45 -21.27 -15.93
N SER A 20 -1.13 -21.29 -15.92
CA SER A 20 -0.34 -21.05 -14.73
C SER A 20 -0.62 -19.62 -14.24
N VAL A 21 -1.50 -19.49 -13.25
CA VAL A 21 -1.58 -18.27 -12.45
C VAL A 21 -0.27 -18.18 -11.68
N PHE A 22 0.65 -17.36 -12.18
CA PHE A 22 1.75 -16.88 -11.37
C PHE A 22 1.15 -15.88 -10.39
N ALA A 23 1.07 -16.28 -9.12
CA ALA A 23 0.80 -15.33 -8.06
C ALA A 23 1.98 -14.35 -8.02
N ASP A 24 1.73 -13.08 -8.31
CA ASP A 24 2.71 -12.02 -8.07
C ASP A 24 3.27 -12.17 -6.65
N PRO A 25 4.59 -12.07 -6.45
CA PRO A 25 5.14 -12.03 -5.11
C PRO A 25 4.47 -10.88 -4.39
N LYS A 26 3.62 -11.20 -3.40
CA LYS A 26 3.01 -10.19 -2.54
C LYS A 26 4.16 -9.49 -1.86
N THR A 27 4.55 -8.32 -2.36
CA THR A 27 5.36 -7.37 -1.61
C THR A 27 4.54 -7.05 -0.39
N THR A 28 4.81 -7.75 0.71
CA THR A 28 4.10 -7.56 1.97
C THR A 28 4.46 -6.18 2.45
N LYS A 29 3.62 -5.20 2.10
CA LYS A 29 3.69 -3.85 2.66
C LYS A 29 3.71 -4.01 4.17
N GLU A 30 4.62 -3.29 4.83
CA GLU A 30 4.68 -3.33 6.29
C GLU A 30 3.28 -3.03 6.87
N PRO A 31 2.86 -3.78 7.89
CA PRO A 31 1.49 -3.72 8.41
C PRO A 31 1.15 -2.32 8.94
N VAL A 32 2.16 -1.60 9.42
CA VAL A 32 2.09 -0.17 9.75
C VAL A 32 3.17 0.55 8.98
N SER A 33 2.84 1.67 8.36
CA SER A 33 3.83 2.64 7.88
C SER A 33 3.80 3.90 8.73
N VAL A 34 4.96 4.55 8.90
CA VAL A 34 5.09 5.82 9.63
C VAL A 34 5.64 6.90 8.70
N GLU A 35 5.02 8.08 8.75
CA GLU A 35 5.53 9.28 8.08
C GLU A 35 5.74 10.37 9.13
N LEU A 36 6.99 10.81 9.32
CA LEU A 36 7.35 11.91 10.21
C LEU A 36 7.53 13.19 9.40
N LYS A 37 6.79 14.24 9.77
CA LYS A 37 6.88 15.57 9.16
C LYS A 37 7.21 16.61 10.22
N THR A 38 8.06 17.57 9.84
CA THR A 38 8.44 18.69 10.69
C THR A 38 7.75 19.95 10.21
N PHE A 39 7.12 20.67 11.13
CA PHE A 39 6.46 21.93 10.84
C PHE A 39 7.10 23.05 11.64
N LEU A 40 7.44 24.16 10.98
CA LEU A 40 7.80 25.40 11.64
C LEU A 40 6.53 26.08 12.15
N ILE A 41 6.56 26.47 13.42
CA ILE A 41 5.47 27.19 14.07
C ILE A 41 5.83 28.68 14.15
N SER A 42 4.96 29.53 13.60
CA SER A 42 5.17 30.98 13.54
C SER A 42 3.90 31.73 13.94
N ALA A 43 4.03 32.95 14.46
CA ALA A 43 2.86 33.82 14.64
C ALA A 43 2.32 34.28 13.28
N GLY A 44 1.03 34.05 13.04
CA GLY A 44 0.28 34.57 11.90
C GLY A 44 -0.01 36.06 12.03
N THR A 45 -0.52 36.66 10.96
CA THR A 45 -0.86 38.10 10.92
C THR A 45 -1.99 38.48 11.88
N ASP A 46 -2.77 37.51 12.33
CA ASP A 46 -3.84 37.63 13.32
C ASP A 46 -3.37 37.29 14.76
N GLY A 47 -2.07 37.07 14.94
CA GLY A 47 -1.47 36.65 16.22
C GLY A 47 -1.67 35.17 16.55
N LYS A 48 -2.35 34.38 15.70
CA LYS A 48 -2.54 32.95 15.95
C LYS A 48 -1.37 32.13 15.40
N PRO A 49 -1.04 30.98 16.01
CA PRO A 49 -0.01 30.10 15.47
C PRO A 49 -0.36 29.60 14.07
N THR A 50 0.62 29.66 13.17
CA THR A 50 0.61 29.10 11.83
C THR A 50 1.64 27.99 11.74
N SER A 51 1.40 27.02 10.86
CA SER A 51 2.23 25.82 10.71
C SER A 51 2.66 25.70 9.25
N LYS A 52 3.97 25.57 9.02
CA LYS A 52 4.55 25.42 7.68
C LYS A 52 5.44 24.18 7.64
N LEU A 53 5.18 23.26 6.69
CA LEU A 53 6.03 22.10 6.46
C LEU A 53 7.45 22.52 6.06
N VAL A 54 8.47 21.99 6.74
CA VAL A 54 9.89 22.30 6.50
C VAL A 54 10.75 21.04 6.55
N THR A 55 11.88 21.08 5.84
CA THR A 55 12.90 20.02 5.87
C THR A 55 14.21 20.48 6.53
N LYS A 56 14.30 21.76 6.89
CA LYS A 56 15.45 22.39 7.56
C LYS A 56 14.95 23.37 8.60
N VAL A 57 15.67 23.43 9.71
CA VAL A 57 15.37 24.29 10.87
C VAL A 57 16.67 24.98 11.30
N LYS A 58 16.57 26.14 11.95
CA LYS A 58 17.72 26.87 12.51
C LYS A 58 17.60 26.95 14.04
N PRO A 59 18.69 27.29 14.75
CA PRO A 59 18.61 27.53 16.19
C PRO A 59 17.50 28.52 16.56
N ASN A 60 16.80 28.23 17.65
CA ASN A 60 15.65 28.99 18.18
C ASN A 60 14.36 28.93 17.35
N ASP A 61 14.28 28.11 16.30
CA ASP A 61 12.99 27.79 15.69
C ASP A 61 12.11 26.99 16.65
N VAL A 62 10.83 27.32 16.71
CA VAL A 62 9.81 26.47 17.35
C VAL A 62 9.24 25.55 16.29
N ILE A 63 9.33 24.25 16.51
CA ILE A 63 8.86 23.25 15.56
C ILE A 63 7.91 22.25 16.20
N GLU A 64 7.07 21.66 15.36
CA GLU A 64 6.17 20.58 15.72
C GLU A 64 6.46 19.37 14.83
N TYR A 65 6.76 18.23 15.46
CA TYR A 65 6.85 16.95 14.77
C TYR A 65 5.49 16.28 14.74
N ARG A 66 5.06 15.83 13.55
CA ARG A 66 3.83 15.05 13.37
C ARG A 66 4.17 13.70 12.77
N ALA A 67 3.94 12.63 13.51
CA ALA A 67 4.01 11.27 12.99
C ALA A 67 2.61 10.78 12.57
N THR A 68 2.48 10.35 11.33
CA THR A 68 1.28 9.70 10.81
C THR A 68 1.52 8.21 10.71
N TYR A 69 0.78 7.42 11.48
CA TYR A 69 0.81 5.96 11.42
C TYR A 69 -0.36 5.46 10.58
N THR A 70 -0.06 4.74 9.50
CA THR A 70 -1.08 4.17 8.61
C THR A 70 -1.14 2.67 8.80
N ASN A 71 -2.33 2.16 9.15
CA ASN A 71 -2.60 0.73 9.16
C ASN A 71 -2.87 0.27 7.73
N ASN A 72 -1.94 -0.51 7.15
CA ASN A 72 -2.04 -1.03 5.79
C ASN A 72 -2.76 -2.39 5.71
N THR A 73 -3.36 -2.82 6.82
CA THR A 73 -4.08 -4.10 6.93
C THR A 73 -5.59 -3.87 7.05
N THR A 74 -6.37 -4.92 6.83
CA THR A 74 -7.83 -4.90 7.04
C THR A 74 -8.22 -5.11 8.50
N GLY A 75 -7.29 -5.59 9.33
CA GLY A 75 -7.50 -5.88 10.74
C GLY A 75 -7.15 -4.70 11.66
N LYS A 76 -7.56 -4.79 12.92
CA LYS A 76 -7.10 -3.84 13.95
C LYS A 76 -5.67 -4.17 14.35
N ILE A 77 -4.81 -3.17 14.41
CA ILE A 77 -3.46 -3.30 14.98
C ILE A 77 -3.52 -2.91 16.45
N LYS A 78 -2.88 -3.72 17.31
CA LYS A 78 -2.76 -3.51 18.76
C LYS A 78 -1.31 -3.22 19.11
N ASN A 79 -1.10 -2.59 20.27
CA ASN A 79 0.23 -2.33 20.82
C ASN A 79 1.12 -1.46 19.91
N LEU A 80 0.53 -0.50 19.18
CA LEU A 80 1.32 0.50 18.47
C LEU A 80 2.03 1.38 19.51
N ALA A 81 3.34 1.21 19.64
CA ALA A 81 4.18 2.04 20.48
C ALA A 81 4.77 3.17 19.63
N ALA A 82 4.46 4.41 19.97
CA ALA A 82 5.09 5.55 19.33
C ALA A 82 6.51 5.71 19.87
N THR A 83 7.52 5.36 19.07
CA THR A 83 8.93 5.64 19.37
C THR A 83 9.34 6.91 18.62
N LEU A 84 8.95 8.07 19.15
CA LEU A 84 9.48 9.34 18.68
C LEU A 84 10.83 9.59 19.38
N PRO A 85 11.89 9.97 18.64
CA PRO A 85 13.15 10.41 19.24
C PRO A 85 13.02 11.72 20.02
#